data_AF-A0A9D5ZZH6-F1
#
_entry.id   AF-A0A9D5ZZH6-F1
#
_cell.length_a   1.000
_cell.length_b   1.000
_cell.length_c   1.000
_cell.angle_alpha   90.00
_cell.angle_beta   90.00
_cell.angle_gamma   90.00
#
_symmetry.space_group_name_H-M   'P 1'
#
loop_
_entity.id
_entity.type
_entity.pdbx_description
1 polymer ?
#
loop_
_entity_poly.entity_id
_entity_poly.type
_entity_poly.pdbx_seq_one_letter_code
_entity_poly.pdbx_strand_id
1 'polypeptide(L)'
;MKKMQLIKLKMSGLNVGVILFLMLFFPLSGFSETTRELSQSNQATSSISQPLIREGNLAVKIVQEFSLSTTANEIESETILGEIGITPRNGWVADYPITPDIVGEIQKTIINSVDMRKLKMSKDEAITKYQKVISNLGMYIQASTEQDKYKASSTSALSSDNKTVINNYYIKEGPPVITYYAPPPAYTYMYAWVDYPFWYYGGWFPGYYILYDFHKVVIIGGTSVFITNHFRDTVSHRVLRIDPVDRFRGRTFAGIGAPHNRIGFLQSGHPGGGRRIFNRPHEGHNERGPR
;
A
#
# COMPACT_ATOMS: atom_id res chain seq x y z
N MET A 1 -10.02 71.07 -63.27
CA MET A 1 -9.64 71.81 -62.05
C MET A 1 -9.68 70.90 -60.83
N LYS A 2 -8.52 70.40 -60.38
CA LYS A 2 -8.14 70.10 -58.99
C LYS A 2 -6.70 69.58 -59.03
N LYS A 3 -5.74 70.40 -58.60
CA LYS A 3 -4.31 70.03 -58.49
C LYS A 3 -4.16 69.05 -57.33
N MET A 4 -3.77 67.82 -57.63
CA MET A 4 -3.45 66.80 -56.63
C MET A 4 -2.00 66.99 -56.19
N GLN A 5 -1.80 67.42 -54.94
CA GLN A 5 -0.47 67.60 -54.38
C GLN A 5 0.15 66.26 -54.02
N LEU A 6 1.35 66.03 -54.53
CA LEU A 6 2.18 64.84 -54.33
C LEU A 6 2.94 64.98 -53.00
N ILE A 7 2.53 64.22 -51.98
CA ILE A 7 3.25 64.14 -50.70
C ILE A 7 4.43 63.16 -50.89
N LYS A 8 5.66 63.69 -50.95
CA LYS A 8 6.90 62.90 -50.83
C LYS A 8 7.12 62.55 -49.36
N LEU A 9 6.82 61.31 -48.96
CA LEU A 9 7.24 60.77 -47.67
C LEU A 9 8.70 60.31 -47.77
N LYS A 10 9.59 61.03 -47.10
CA LYS A 10 11.02 60.69 -46.98
C LYS A 10 11.16 59.71 -45.81
N MET A 11 11.18 58.41 -46.08
CA MET A 11 11.45 57.39 -45.05
C MET A 11 12.95 57.42 -44.70
N SER A 12 13.27 57.93 -43.51
CA SER A 12 14.59 57.81 -42.91
C SER A 12 14.83 56.37 -42.48
N GLY A 13 15.93 55.78 -42.95
CA GLY A 13 16.36 54.41 -42.69
C GLY A 13 16.82 54.18 -41.26
N LEU A 14 15.89 54.24 -40.32
CA LEU A 14 16.12 53.85 -38.93
C LEU A 14 14.78 53.40 -38.34
N ASN A 15 14.30 52.21 -38.76
CA ASN A 15 13.29 51.37 -38.06
C ASN A 15 12.86 50.15 -38.91
N VAL A 16 13.79 49.50 -39.61
CA VAL A 16 13.52 48.19 -40.27
C VAL A 16 13.94 47.03 -39.37
N GLY A 17 14.68 47.28 -38.28
CA GLY A 17 15.12 46.26 -37.32
C GLY A 17 14.09 45.82 -36.28
N VAL A 18 12.94 46.52 -36.14
CA VAL A 18 11.97 46.23 -35.06
C VAL A 18 10.75 45.45 -35.54
N ILE A 19 10.49 45.38 -36.85
CA ILE A 19 9.34 44.65 -37.39
C ILE A 19 9.69 43.19 -37.77
N LEU A 20 10.98 42.86 -37.92
CA LEU A 20 11.41 41.47 -38.15
C LEU A 20 11.60 40.66 -36.85
N PHE A 21 11.60 41.30 -35.68
CA PHE A 21 11.69 40.64 -34.38
C PHE A 21 10.31 40.26 -33.78
N LEU A 22 9.22 40.70 -34.43
CA LEU A 22 7.84 40.53 -33.92
C LEU A 22 7.04 39.42 -34.64
N MET A 23 7.70 38.61 -35.49
CA MET A 23 7.11 37.41 -36.11
C MET A 23 7.77 36.08 -35.70
N LEU A 24 8.67 36.11 -34.70
CA LEU A 24 9.25 34.90 -34.09
C LEU A 24 8.48 34.42 -32.84
N PHE A 25 7.34 35.02 -32.52
CA PHE A 25 6.49 34.64 -31.39
C PHE A 25 5.03 34.35 -31.80
N PHE A 26 4.84 33.57 -32.87
CA PHE A 26 3.58 32.87 -33.08
C PHE A 26 3.69 31.45 -32.50
N PRO A 27 3.08 31.14 -31.34
CA PRO A 27 2.90 29.75 -30.95
C PRO A 27 1.94 29.09 -31.94
N LEU A 28 2.47 28.16 -32.72
CA LEU A 28 1.70 27.09 -33.35
C LEU A 28 1.02 26.28 -32.23
N SER A 29 -0.17 26.69 -31.81
CA SER A 29 -1.06 25.86 -30.99
C SER A 29 -1.70 24.80 -31.90
N GLY A 30 -0.88 23.87 -32.38
CA GLY A 30 -1.28 22.66 -33.08
C GLY A 30 -1.27 21.49 -32.11
N PHE A 31 -2.45 20.90 -31.91
CA PHE A 31 -2.74 19.60 -31.31
C PHE A 31 -1.54 18.73 -30.91
N SER A 32 -1.34 18.59 -29.60
CA SER A 32 -0.78 17.40 -28.97
C SER A 32 -1.52 17.14 -27.66
N GLU A 33 -2.80 16.77 -27.78
CA GLU A 33 -3.43 15.94 -26.76
C GLU A 33 -2.80 14.56 -26.85
N THR A 34 -1.83 14.27 -25.99
CA THR A 34 -1.68 12.97 -25.29
C THR A 34 -0.57 13.16 -24.26
N THR A 35 -0.84 12.71 -23.03
CA THR A 35 0.11 12.54 -21.91
C THR A 35 0.62 13.79 -21.19
N ARG A 36 -0.07 14.15 -20.09
CA ARG A 36 0.45 14.38 -18.72
C ARG A 36 -0.29 15.52 -18.00
N GLU A 37 -1.33 15.16 -17.24
CA GLU A 37 -1.66 15.85 -15.99
C GLU A 37 -2.04 14.79 -14.96
N LEU A 38 -1.05 14.39 -14.16
CA LEU A 38 -1.24 13.61 -12.95
C LEU A 38 -0.27 14.18 -11.93
N SER A 39 -0.53 15.42 -11.48
CA SER A 39 0.00 16.00 -10.25
C SER A 39 -0.74 17.29 -9.87
N GLN A 40 -1.58 17.16 -8.83
CA GLN A 40 -1.79 18.10 -7.72
C GLN A 40 -2.53 19.43 -7.98
N SER A 41 -3.72 19.58 -7.38
CA SER A 41 -3.84 20.31 -6.10
C SER A 41 -5.25 20.24 -5.47
N ASN A 42 -5.28 20.11 -4.14
CA ASN A 42 -6.29 20.63 -3.22
C ASN A 42 -7.76 20.23 -3.36
N GLN A 43 -8.05 18.97 -3.04
CA GLN A 43 -9.09 18.66 -2.06
C GLN A 43 -8.79 17.29 -1.46
N ALA A 44 -8.99 17.14 -0.15
CA ALA A 44 -9.07 15.86 0.54
C ALA A 44 -10.33 15.09 0.11
N THR A 45 -10.56 14.94 -1.20
CA THR A 45 -11.45 13.91 -1.75
C THR A 45 -10.75 12.59 -1.52
N SER A 46 -10.90 12.09 -0.30
CA SER A 46 -10.42 10.80 0.18
C SER A 46 -10.62 9.76 -0.94
N SER A 47 -9.50 9.36 -1.56
CA SER A 47 -9.50 8.55 -2.76
C SER A 47 -10.32 7.29 -2.51
N ILE A 48 -11.35 7.05 -3.34
CA ILE A 48 -12.27 5.91 -3.17
C ILE A 48 -11.50 4.59 -3.12
N SER A 49 -10.40 4.50 -3.86
CA SER A 49 -9.41 3.44 -3.72
C SER A 49 -8.20 3.93 -2.90
N GLN A 50 -7.71 3.08 -2.01
CA GLN A 50 -6.37 3.26 -1.46
C GLN A 50 -5.30 2.92 -2.52
N PRO A 51 -4.07 3.46 -2.38
CA PRO A 51 -2.91 2.94 -3.08
C PRO A 51 -2.74 1.44 -2.82
N LEU A 52 -2.45 0.67 -3.86
CA LEU A 52 -2.20 -0.77 -3.74
C LEU A 52 -0.70 -1.02 -3.68
N ILE A 53 -0.25 -1.44 -2.50
CA ILE A 53 1.15 -1.64 -2.18
C ILE A 53 1.29 -3.04 -1.60
N ARG A 54 2.28 -3.77 -2.08
CA ARG A 54 2.60 -5.13 -1.65
C ARG A 54 3.20 -5.16 -0.24
N GLU A 55 2.86 -6.16 0.56
CA GLU A 55 3.50 -6.41 1.85
C GLU A 55 5.02 -6.61 1.71
N GLY A 56 5.49 -7.27 0.64
CA GLY A 56 6.93 -7.44 0.39
C GLY A 56 7.66 -6.11 0.26
N ASN A 57 7.04 -5.12 -0.41
CA ASN A 57 7.59 -3.77 -0.52
C ASN A 57 7.65 -3.08 0.85
N LEU A 58 6.64 -3.28 1.71
CA LEU A 58 6.65 -2.77 3.08
C LEU A 58 7.79 -3.37 3.90
N ALA A 59 7.98 -4.70 3.82
CA ALA A 59 9.04 -5.39 4.53
C ALA A 59 10.42 -4.80 4.19
N VAL A 60 10.72 -4.64 2.89
CA VAL A 60 11.97 -4.00 2.43
C VAL A 60 12.13 -2.61 3.01
N LYS A 61 11.08 -1.78 3.00
CA LYS A 61 11.16 -0.40 3.50
C LYS A 61 11.34 -0.32 5.01
N ILE A 62 10.74 -1.23 5.79
CA ILE A 62 10.96 -1.30 7.23
C ILE A 62 12.42 -1.67 7.52
N VAL A 63 12.96 -2.70 6.86
CA VAL A 63 14.37 -3.13 7.05
C VAL A 63 15.35 -2.00 6.76
N GLN A 64 15.11 -1.25 5.68
CA GLN A 64 15.91 -0.09 5.28
C GLN A 64 15.82 1.04 6.32
N GLU A 65 14.61 1.45 6.71
CA GLU A 65 14.42 2.57 7.66
C GLU A 65 14.94 2.22 9.06
N PHE A 66 14.84 0.95 9.46
CA PHE A 66 15.32 0.47 10.76
C PHE A 66 16.82 0.16 10.74
N SER A 67 17.48 0.32 9.59
CA SER A 67 18.92 0.05 9.40
C SER A 67 19.31 -1.38 9.79
N LEU A 68 18.43 -2.35 9.54
CA LEU A 68 18.66 -3.76 9.85
C LEU A 68 19.50 -4.45 8.77
N SER A 69 19.35 -4.02 7.52
CA SER A 69 20.14 -4.43 6.36
C SER A 69 19.97 -3.39 5.25
N THR A 70 20.90 -3.37 4.29
CA THR A 70 20.80 -2.57 3.07
C THR A 70 20.20 -3.36 1.90
N THR A 71 19.69 -4.57 2.16
CA THR A 71 19.12 -5.41 1.12
C THR A 71 17.89 -4.75 0.47
N ALA A 72 17.76 -4.97 -0.83
CA ALA A 72 16.54 -4.67 -1.60
C ALA A 72 15.72 -5.94 -1.87
N ASN A 73 16.14 -7.09 -1.32
CA ASN A 73 15.50 -8.37 -1.52
C ASN A 73 14.32 -8.53 -0.55
N GLU A 74 13.12 -8.77 -1.10
CA GLU A 74 11.88 -8.96 -0.34
C GLU A 74 11.98 -10.14 0.62
N ILE A 75 12.45 -11.30 0.15
CA ILE A 75 12.53 -12.54 0.93
C ILE A 75 13.51 -12.39 2.10
N GLU A 76 14.66 -11.77 1.84
CA GLU A 76 15.65 -11.48 2.88
C GLU A 76 15.07 -10.52 3.92
N SER A 77 14.35 -9.50 3.48
CA SER A 77 13.73 -8.51 4.38
C SER A 77 12.66 -9.15 5.27
N GLU A 78 11.77 -9.97 4.70
CA GLU A 78 10.76 -10.73 5.44
C GLU A 78 11.40 -11.68 6.47
N THR A 79 12.52 -12.32 6.11
CA THR A 79 13.27 -13.21 7.00
C THR A 79 13.85 -12.44 8.17
N ILE A 80 14.56 -11.33 7.91
CA ILE A 80 15.16 -10.48 8.95
C ILE A 80 14.08 -9.99 9.93
N LEU A 81 12.96 -9.48 9.41
CA LEU A 81 11.85 -9.00 10.24
C LEU A 81 11.23 -10.14 11.06
N GLY A 82 11.04 -11.32 10.46
CA GLY A 82 10.56 -12.51 11.15
C GLY A 82 11.45 -12.95 12.32
N GLU A 83 12.78 -12.94 12.14
CA GLU A 83 13.75 -13.30 13.19
C GLU A 83 13.65 -12.38 14.42
N ILE A 84 13.44 -11.08 14.17
CA ILE A 84 13.25 -10.10 15.24
C ILE A 84 11.80 -10.02 15.75
N GLY A 85 10.89 -10.83 15.21
CA GLY A 85 9.50 -10.92 15.68
C GLY A 85 8.58 -9.81 15.14
N ILE A 86 8.96 -9.14 14.07
CA ILE A 86 8.13 -8.19 13.32
C ILE A 86 7.48 -8.94 12.16
N THR A 87 6.29 -9.45 12.39
CA THR A 87 5.55 -10.24 11.40
C THR A 87 4.05 -10.06 11.62
N PRO A 88 3.23 -10.00 10.55
CA PRO A 88 1.79 -10.17 10.68
C PRO A 88 1.48 -11.52 11.33
N ARG A 89 0.29 -11.69 11.91
CA ARG A 89 -0.07 -12.97 12.57
C ARG A 89 -0.01 -14.18 11.64
N ASN A 90 -0.34 -13.98 10.38
CA ASN A 90 -0.31 -15.04 9.36
C ASN A 90 1.01 -15.11 8.59
N GLY A 91 2.05 -14.41 9.05
CA GLY A 91 3.28 -14.24 8.29
C GLY A 91 3.15 -13.20 7.18
N TRP A 92 4.30 -12.93 6.56
CA TRP A 92 4.41 -12.07 5.38
C TRP A 92 3.82 -12.78 4.16
N VAL A 93 3.00 -12.07 3.38
CA VAL A 93 2.52 -12.54 2.09
C VAL A 93 2.84 -11.49 1.05
N ALA A 94 4.01 -11.63 0.41
CA ALA A 94 4.62 -10.62 -0.46
C ALA A 94 3.63 -9.92 -1.42
N ASP A 95 2.81 -10.69 -2.14
CA ASP A 95 1.89 -10.17 -3.16
C ASP A 95 0.50 -9.73 -2.62
N TYR A 96 0.30 -9.78 -1.31
CA TYR A 96 -0.93 -9.28 -0.69
C TYR A 96 -0.85 -7.75 -0.52
N PRO A 97 -1.98 -7.03 -0.67
CA PRO A 97 -1.99 -5.60 -0.45
C PRO A 97 -1.88 -5.27 1.05
N ILE A 98 -1.20 -4.17 1.37
CA ILE A 98 -1.22 -3.62 2.72
C ILE A 98 -2.63 -3.10 3.01
N THR A 99 -3.22 -3.61 4.09
CA THR A 99 -4.53 -3.21 4.61
C THR A 99 -4.38 -2.51 5.97
N PRO A 100 -5.39 -1.76 6.43
CA PRO A 100 -5.33 -1.08 7.73
C PRO A 100 -5.01 -1.98 8.92
N ASP A 101 -5.53 -3.21 8.93
CA ASP A 101 -5.25 -4.19 9.97
C ASP A 101 -3.79 -4.65 9.96
N ILE A 102 -3.21 -4.92 8.79
CA ILE A 102 -1.77 -5.25 8.67
C ILE A 102 -0.91 -4.13 9.23
N VAL A 103 -1.24 -2.87 8.92
CA VAL A 103 -0.50 -1.71 9.44
C VAL A 103 -0.47 -1.71 10.96
N GLY A 104 -1.63 -1.90 11.60
CA GLY A 104 -1.69 -1.95 13.06
C GLY A 104 -1.07 -3.20 13.68
N GLU A 105 -1.14 -4.36 13.01
CA GLU A 105 -0.45 -5.58 13.46
C GLU A 105 1.08 -5.41 13.45
N ILE A 106 1.62 -4.84 12.37
CA ILE A 106 3.05 -4.56 12.27
C ILE A 106 3.48 -3.54 13.32
N GLN A 107 2.73 -2.46 13.51
CA GLN A 107 3.02 -1.50 14.58
C GLN A 107 3.07 -2.18 15.96
N LYS A 108 2.12 -3.06 16.26
CA LYS A 108 2.08 -3.82 17.52
C LYS A 108 3.29 -4.74 17.66
N THR A 109 3.68 -5.45 16.60
CA THR A 109 4.83 -6.37 16.64
C THR A 109 6.17 -5.63 16.74
N ILE A 110 6.28 -4.43 16.16
CA ILE A 110 7.41 -3.51 16.38
C ILE A 110 7.52 -3.12 17.84
N ILE A 111 6.42 -2.67 18.46
CA ILE A 111 6.37 -2.30 19.88
C ILE A 111 6.83 -3.47 20.75
N ASN A 112 6.29 -4.66 20.50
CA ASN A 112 6.68 -5.87 21.23
C ASN A 112 8.17 -6.21 21.03
N SER A 113 8.71 -6.01 19.82
CA SER A 113 10.12 -6.29 19.52
C SER A 113 11.07 -5.31 20.23
N VAL A 114 10.66 -4.05 20.39
CA VAL A 114 11.36 -3.07 21.23
C VAL A 114 11.30 -3.49 22.71
N ASP A 115 10.13 -3.85 23.21
CA ASP A 115 9.94 -4.28 24.61
C ASP A 115 10.77 -5.54 24.93
N MET A 116 10.93 -6.45 23.95
CA MET A 116 11.80 -7.62 24.02
C MET A 116 13.30 -7.33 23.78
N ARG A 117 13.69 -6.06 23.60
CA ARG A 117 15.07 -5.62 23.32
C ARG A 117 15.68 -6.23 22.05
N LYS A 118 14.85 -6.66 21.11
CA LYS A 118 15.30 -7.15 19.79
C LYS A 118 15.65 -6.00 18.85
N LEU A 119 15.07 -4.82 19.09
CA LEU A 119 15.42 -3.57 18.43
C LEU A 119 16.22 -2.67 19.38
N LYS A 120 17.35 -2.14 18.92
CA LYS A 120 18.21 -1.22 19.68
C LYS A 120 17.79 0.25 19.52
N MET A 121 16.49 0.52 19.69
CA MET A 121 15.93 1.88 19.60
C MET A 121 14.78 2.03 20.59
N SER A 122 14.39 3.27 20.86
CA SER A 122 13.24 3.55 21.73
C SER A 122 11.90 3.21 21.03
N LYS A 123 10.83 3.05 21.81
CA LYS A 123 9.48 2.80 21.29
C LYS A 123 9.01 3.94 20.40
N ASP A 124 9.24 5.19 20.82
CA ASP A 124 8.84 6.39 20.07
C ASP A 124 9.62 6.55 18.78
N GLU A 125 10.92 6.25 18.80
CA GLU A 125 11.76 6.24 17.60
C GLU A 125 11.27 5.17 16.59
N ALA A 126 10.98 3.96 17.06
CA ALA A 126 10.50 2.87 16.23
C ALA A 126 9.15 3.19 15.57
N ILE A 127 8.21 3.74 16.34
CA ILE A 127 6.90 4.15 15.82
C ILE A 127 7.06 5.30 14.81
N THR A 128 7.91 6.29 15.09
CA THR A 128 8.17 7.41 14.18
C THR A 128 8.75 6.94 12.85
N LYS A 129 9.76 6.05 12.89
CA LYS A 129 10.35 5.42 11.70
C LYS A 129 9.31 4.62 10.92
N TYR A 130 8.49 3.83 11.61
CA TYR A 130 7.43 3.06 10.97
C TYR A 130 6.38 3.95 10.28
N GLN A 131 5.90 4.98 10.96
CA GLN A 131 4.94 5.94 10.40
C GLN A 131 5.52 6.70 9.19
N LYS A 132 6.81 7.02 9.22
CA LYS A 132 7.52 7.59 8.09
C LYS A 132 7.55 6.63 6.89
N VAL A 133 7.78 5.34 7.09
CA VAL A 133 7.68 4.32 6.03
C VAL A 133 6.29 4.28 5.42
N ILE A 134 5.25 4.22 6.25
CA ILE A 134 3.84 4.18 5.82
C ILE A 134 3.48 5.43 5.02
N SER A 135 3.89 6.62 5.50
CA SER A 135 3.67 7.90 4.82
C SER A 135 4.43 8.00 3.49
N ASN A 136 5.69 7.54 3.44
CA ASN A 136 6.50 7.52 2.21
C ASN A 136 5.94 6.60 1.14
N LEU A 137 5.21 5.57 1.56
CA LEU A 137 4.43 4.70 0.68
C LEU A 137 3.11 5.36 0.22
N GLY A 138 2.81 6.58 0.66
CA GLY A 138 1.56 7.27 0.33
C GLY A 138 0.34 6.74 1.08
N MET A 139 0.56 5.91 2.11
CA MET A 139 -0.49 5.45 3.00
C MET A 139 -0.54 6.36 4.22
N TYR A 140 -1.68 6.99 4.47
CA TYR A 140 -1.90 7.83 5.64
C TYR A 140 -2.82 7.12 6.63
N ILE A 141 -2.48 5.85 6.92
CA ILE A 141 -3.28 4.97 7.78
C ILE A 141 -2.65 4.94 9.18
N GLN A 142 -3.49 5.07 10.21
CA GLN A 142 -3.10 4.91 11.60
C GLN A 142 -4.12 4.01 12.31
N ALA A 143 -3.65 3.00 13.04
CA ALA A 143 -4.53 2.14 13.82
C ALA A 143 -5.25 2.96 14.90
N SER A 144 -6.55 2.70 15.08
CA SER A 144 -7.33 3.33 16.15
C SER A 144 -6.81 2.84 17.51
N THR A 145 -6.58 3.75 18.45
CA THR A 145 -6.36 3.39 19.86
C THR A 145 -7.69 3.09 20.54
N GLU A 146 -7.68 2.36 21.66
CA GLU A 146 -8.94 2.06 22.39
C GLU A 146 -9.65 3.33 22.87
N GLN A 147 -8.89 4.41 23.10
CA GLN A 147 -9.39 5.74 23.45
C GLN A 147 -10.14 6.43 22.29
N ASP A 148 -9.91 5.99 21.05
CA ASP A 148 -10.50 6.61 19.85
C ASP A 148 -11.90 6.07 19.52
N LYS A 149 -12.34 4.96 20.14
CA LYS A 149 -13.70 4.40 19.96
C LYS A 149 -14.82 5.41 20.29
N TYR A 150 -14.51 6.44 21.07
CA TYR A 150 -15.45 7.48 21.51
C TYR A 150 -15.14 8.87 20.97
N LYS A 151 -14.04 9.05 20.24
CA LYS A 151 -13.81 10.27 19.45
C LYS A 151 -14.40 10.05 18.07
N ALA A 152 -15.73 9.94 18.01
CA ALA A 152 -16.44 10.33 16.81
C ALA A 152 -16.11 11.80 16.58
N SER A 153 -15.06 12.09 15.79
CA SER A 153 -14.78 13.45 15.38
C SER A 153 -16.00 13.89 14.59
N SER A 154 -16.83 14.69 15.25
CA SER A 154 -17.75 15.60 14.60
C SER A 154 -16.99 16.27 13.46
N THR A 155 -17.54 16.15 12.26
CA THR A 155 -17.01 16.59 10.96
C THR A 155 -16.23 15.51 10.20
N SER A 156 -16.85 14.97 9.14
CA SER A 156 -16.29 14.10 8.08
C SER A 156 -16.34 12.57 8.25
N ALA A 157 -17.37 12.03 8.91
CA ALA A 157 -18.00 10.84 8.32
C ALA A 157 -18.40 11.26 6.91
N LEU A 158 -17.62 10.84 5.90
CA LEU A 158 -17.81 11.28 4.52
C LEU A 158 -19.25 10.99 4.14
N SER A 159 -20.00 12.08 4.06
CA SER A 159 -21.44 12.08 3.95
C SER A 159 -21.87 11.21 2.77
N SER A 160 -22.99 10.52 2.97
CA SER A 160 -23.79 9.84 1.94
C SER A 160 -24.05 10.70 0.68
N ASP A 161 -23.78 12.00 0.73
CA ASP A 161 -23.92 12.94 -0.38
C ASP A 161 -22.92 12.69 -1.54
N ASN A 162 -21.86 11.92 -1.33
CA ASN A 162 -20.89 11.57 -2.39
C ASN A 162 -21.25 10.30 -3.19
N LYS A 163 -22.49 9.79 -3.10
CA LYS A 163 -22.96 8.62 -3.87
C LYS A 163 -22.66 8.73 -5.37
N THR A 164 -22.82 9.92 -5.95
CA THR A 164 -22.51 10.16 -7.38
C THR A 164 -21.03 9.98 -7.68
N VAL A 165 -20.15 10.48 -6.83
CA VAL A 165 -18.68 10.33 -6.99
C VAL A 165 -18.29 8.86 -6.87
N ILE A 166 -18.85 8.15 -5.88
CA ILE A 166 -18.62 6.71 -5.69
C ILE A 166 -19.11 5.91 -6.90
N ASN A 167 -20.36 6.11 -7.33
CA ASN A 167 -20.91 5.40 -8.49
C ASN A 167 -20.11 5.67 -9.77
N ASN A 168 -19.71 6.92 -10.01
CA ASN A 168 -18.90 7.30 -11.16
C ASN A 168 -17.52 6.61 -11.15
N TYR A 169 -16.91 6.43 -9.97
CA TYR A 169 -15.67 5.67 -9.85
C TYR A 169 -15.86 4.21 -10.27
N TYR A 170 -16.89 3.53 -9.75
CA TYR A 170 -17.15 2.13 -10.09
C TYR A 170 -17.45 1.91 -11.58
N ILE A 171 -18.12 2.87 -12.22
CA ILE A 171 -18.40 2.81 -13.67
C ILE A 171 -17.12 3.01 -14.49
N LYS A 172 -16.25 3.93 -14.09
CA LYS A 172 -15.04 4.30 -14.88
C LYS A 172 -13.85 3.38 -14.61
N GLU A 173 -13.57 3.13 -13.35
CA GLU A 173 -12.36 2.43 -12.88
C GLU A 173 -12.64 0.96 -12.51
N GLY A 174 -13.91 0.59 -12.38
CA GLY A 174 -14.33 -0.70 -11.84
C GLY A 174 -14.26 -0.78 -10.31
N PRO A 175 -14.60 -1.94 -9.74
CA PRO A 175 -14.54 -2.16 -8.29
C PRO A 175 -13.09 -2.07 -7.78
N PRO A 176 -12.77 -1.16 -6.84
CA PRO A 176 -11.44 -1.09 -6.25
C PRO A 176 -11.15 -2.32 -5.39
N VAL A 177 -9.87 -2.73 -5.28
CA VAL A 177 -9.50 -3.89 -4.44
C VAL A 177 -9.84 -3.64 -2.97
N ILE A 178 -9.57 -2.43 -2.48
CA ILE A 178 -9.90 -1.97 -1.12
C ILE A 178 -10.55 -0.59 -1.19
N THR A 179 -11.65 -0.42 -0.45
CA THR A 179 -12.37 0.87 -0.30
C THR A 179 -12.83 1.05 1.14
N TYR A 180 -12.87 2.30 1.59
CA TYR A 180 -13.34 2.66 2.93
C TYR A 180 -14.80 3.13 2.94
N TYR A 181 -15.43 3.10 1.77
CA TYR A 181 -16.83 3.47 1.57
C TYR A 181 -17.66 2.24 1.24
N ALA A 182 -18.91 2.24 1.67
CA ALA A 182 -19.87 1.22 1.27
C ALA A 182 -19.94 1.12 -0.27
N PRO A 183 -19.68 -0.07 -0.86
CA PRO A 183 -19.82 -0.26 -2.29
C PRO A 183 -21.26 0.00 -2.76
N PRO A 184 -21.48 0.44 -4.01
CA PRO A 184 -22.82 0.51 -4.56
C PRO A 184 -23.51 -0.87 -4.47
N PRO A 185 -24.84 -0.93 -4.26
CA PRO A 185 -25.56 -2.20 -4.08
C PRO A 185 -25.29 -3.27 -5.14
N ALA A 186 -25.02 -2.85 -6.39
CA ALA A 186 -24.67 -3.74 -7.49
C ALA A 186 -23.31 -4.44 -7.34
N TYR A 187 -22.45 -4.03 -6.41
CA TYR A 187 -21.11 -4.59 -6.19
C TYR A 187 -20.92 -5.15 -4.78
N THR A 188 -21.88 -4.99 -3.86
CA THR A 188 -21.72 -5.38 -2.44
C THR A 188 -21.37 -6.86 -2.28
N TYR A 189 -21.92 -7.74 -3.11
CA TYR A 189 -21.63 -9.18 -3.08
C TYR A 189 -20.18 -9.54 -3.43
N MET A 190 -19.40 -8.62 -3.99
CA MET A 190 -17.99 -8.84 -4.35
C MET A 190 -17.04 -8.57 -3.18
N TYR A 191 -17.50 -7.92 -2.11
CA TYR A 191 -16.67 -7.44 -1.02
C TYR A 191 -16.94 -8.17 0.28
N ALA A 192 -15.85 -8.41 1.01
CA ALA A 192 -15.88 -8.68 2.44
C ALA A 192 -15.79 -7.38 3.24
N TRP A 193 -16.52 -7.30 4.36
CA TRP A 193 -16.33 -6.25 5.37
C TRP A 193 -15.34 -6.73 6.43
N VAL A 194 -14.29 -5.94 6.68
CA VAL A 194 -13.32 -6.20 7.74
C VAL A 194 -13.51 -5.15 8.84
N ASP A 195 -13.96 -5.61 10.00
CA ASP A 195 -14.16 -4.78 11.20
C ASP A 195 -12.82 -4.51 11.88
N TYR A 196 -12.21 -3.38 11.51
CA TYR A 196 -10.93 -2.93 12.05
C TYR A 196 -10.94 -1.40 12.08
N PRO A 197 -11.15 -0.74 13.23
CA PRO A 197 -11.23 0.72 13.28
C PRO A 197 -9.85 1.36 13.06
N PHE A 198 -9.80 2.41 12.24
CA PHE A 198 -8.57 3.11 11.88
C PHE A 198 -8.84 4.56 11.45
N TRP A 199 -7.77 5.34 11.37
CA TRP A 199 -7.76 6.68 10.80
C TRP A 199 -7.13 6.66 9.41
N TYR A 200 -7.73 7.37 8.47
CA TYR A 200 -7.18 7.61 7.12
C TYR A 200 -7.35 9.07 6.73
N TYR A 201 -6.25 9.75 6.42
CA TYR A 201 -6.23 11.20 6.12
C TYR A 201 -6.98 12.05 7.19
N GLY A 202 -6.89 11.64 8.46
CA GLY A 202 -7.57 12.31 9.58
C GLY A 202 -9.07 12.01 9.71
N GLY A 203 -9.65 11.21 8.81
CA GLY A 203 -11.00 10.67 8.96
C GLY A 203 -11.00 9.33 9.70
N TRP A 204 -11.97 9.12 10.59
CA TRP A 204 -12.14 7.84 11.30
C TRP A 204 -13.03 6.90 10.49
N PHE A 205 -12.63 5.62 10.42
CA PHE A 205 -13.38 4.56 9.75
C PHE A 205 -13.54 3.37 10.69
N PRO A 206 -14.74 2.76 10.78
CA PRO A 206 -14.96 1.58 11.63
C PRO A 206 -14.34 0.31 11.05
N GLY A 207 -13.99 0.31 9.77
CA GLY A 207 -13.52 -0.84 9.03
C GLY A 207 -13.40 -0.50 7.56
N TYR A 208 -13.15 -1.52 6.74
CA TYR A 208 -12.98 -1.35 5.31
C TYR A 208 -13.57 -2.51 4.52
N TYR A 209 -13.82 -2.28 3.24
CA TYR A 209 -14.23 -3.31 2.30
C TYR A 209 -13.04 -3.74 1.45
N ILE A 210 -12.93 -5.04 1.22
CA ILE A 210 -11.92 -5.65 0.36
C ILE A 210 -12.56 -6.72 -0.52
N LEU A 211 -12.15 -6.83 -1.78
CA LEU A 211 -12.67 -7.84 -2.68
C LEU A 211 -12.43 -9.25 -2.13
N TYR A 212 -13.44 -10.13 -2.25
CA TYR A 212 -13.31 -11.55 -1.87
C TYR A 212 -12.23 -12.28 -2.67
N ASP A 213 -12.01 -11.84 -3.90
CA ASP A 213 -11.17 -12.48 -4.89
C ASP A 213 -10.60 -11.40 -5.80
N PHE A 214 -9.28 -11.31 -5.89
CA PHE A 214 -8.64 -10.35 -6.78
C PHE A 214 -7.26 -10.82 -7.23
N HIS A 215 -6.93 -10.39 -8.45
CA HIS A 215 -5.61 -10.45 -9.04
C HIS A 215 -5.44 -9.21 -9.93
N LYS A 216 -4.58 -8.27 -9.54
CA LYS A 216 -4.43 -6.98 -10.19
C LYS A 216 -2.96 -6.69 -10.47
N VAL A 217 -2.66 -6.34 -11.72
CA VAL A 217 -1.34 -5.78 -12.09
C VAL A 217 -1.35 -4.29 -11.77
N VAL A 218 -0.35 -3.82 -11.04
CA VAL A 218 -0.13 -2.40 -10.78
C VAL A 218 1.30 -2.03 -11.15
N ILE A 219 1.52 -0.77 -11.55
CA ILE A 219 2.85 -0.25 -11.88
C ILE A 219 3.36 0.52 -10.67
N ILE A 220 4.42 0.02 -10.04
CA ILE A 220 5.09 0.68 -8.90
C ILE A 220 6.51 1.02 -9.32
N GLY A 221 6.84 2.31 -9.36
CA GLY A 221 8.19 2.76 -9.72
C GLY A 221 8.62 2.39 -11.14
N GLY A 222 7.66 2.24 -12.08
CA GLY A 222 7.92 1.81 -13.46
C GLY A 222 7.94 0.29 -13.67
N THR A 223 7.82 -0.49 -12.59
CA THR A 223 7.80 -1.95 -12.65
C THR A 223 6.37 -2.48 -12.48
N SER A 224 5.94 -3.37 -13.37
CA SER A 224 4.69 -4.10 -13.22
C SER A 224 4.82 -5.15 -12.13
N VAL A 225 3.97 -5.07 -11.12
CA VAL A 225 3.88 -6.05 -10.02
C VAL A 225 2.46 -6.57 -9.90
N PHE A 226 2.31 -7.77 -9.35
CA PHE A 226 1.02 -8.41 -9.14
C PHE A 226 0.58 -8.26 -7.69
N ILE A 227 -0.68 -7.88 -7.49
CA ILE A 227 -1.32 -7.81 -6.18
C ILE A 227 -2.51 -8.78 -6.20
N THR A 228 -2.49 -9.75 -5.29
CA THR A 228 -3.42 -10.87 -5.31
C THR A 228 -3.71 -11.39 -3.91
N ASN A 229 -4.93 -11.84 -3.65
CA ASN A 229 -5.23 -12.64 -2.47
C ASN A 229 -5.05 -14.14 -2.70
N HIS A 230 -4.40 -14.53 -3.79
CA HIS A 230 -3.98 -15.90 -4.04
C HIS A 230 -2.51 -16.03 -3.72
N PHE A 231 -2.16 -16.99 -2.89
CA PHE A 231 -0.77 -17.36 -2.68
C PHE A 231 -0.54 -18.81 -3.09
N ARG A 232 0.64 -19.07 -3.61
CA ARG A 232 1.05 -20.42 -3.98
C ARG A 232 1.79 -21.05 -2.81
N ASP A 233 1.16 -22.03 -2.17
CA ASP A 233 1.85 -22.88 -1.23
C ASP A 233 2.79 -23.82 -2.00
N THR A 234 4.09 -23.60 -1.83
CA THR A 234 5.12 -24.39 -2.52
C THR A 234 5.29 -25.79 -1.94
N VAL A 235 4.81 -26.04 -0.72
CA VAL A 235 4.91 -27.34 -0.05
C VAL A 235 3.79 -28.26 -0.53
N SER A 236 2.54 -27.79 -0.47
CA SER A 236 1.41 -28.57 -0.98
C SER A 236 1.24 -28.47 -2.50
N HIS A 237 2.00 -27.59 -3.17
CA HIS A 237 1.85 -27.24 -4.58
C HIS A 237 0.44 -26.73 -4.94
N ARG A 238 -0.27 -26.14 -3.98
CA ARG A 238 -1.63 -25.60 -4.17
C ARG A 238 -1.63 -24.09 -4.24
N VAL A 239 -2.57 -23.55 -5.00
CA VAL A 239 -2.93 -22.14 -4.91
C VAL A 239 -4.07 -22.03 -3.90
N LEU A 240 -3.86 -21.19 -2.90
CA LEU A 240 -4.81 -20.97 -1.82
C LEU A 240 -5.24 -19.51 -1.85
N ARG A 241 -6.52 -19.28 -1.56
CA ARG A 241 -7.08 -17.94 -1.44
C ARG A 241 -7.09 -17.50 0.01
N ILE A 242 -6.67 -16.27 0.25
CA ILE A 242 -6.68 -15.64 1.56
C ILE A 242 -8.07 -15.06 1.78
N ASP A 243 -8.72 -15.52 2.84
CA ASP A 243 -9.95 -14.89 3.33
C ASP A 243 -9.57 -13.59 4.06
N PRO A 244 -9.97 -12.41 3.54
CA PRO A 244 -9.57 -11.14 4.15
C PRO A 244 -10.11 -10.93 5.57
N VAL A 245 -11.27 -11.49 5.91
CA VAL A 245 -11.91 -11.32 7.23
C VAL A 245 -11.19 -12.16 8.28
N ASP A 246 -10.89 -13.40 7.91
CA ASP A 246 -10.25 -14.36 8.81
C ASP A 246 -8.72 -14.16 8.88
N ARG A 247 -8.12 -13.47 7.90
CA ARG A 247 -6.69 -13.11 7.91
C ARG A 247 -6.32 -12.41 9.20
N PHE A 248 -7.01 -11.33 9.54
CA PHE A 248 -6.75 -10.56 10.76
C PHE A 248 -6.97 -11.36 12.05
N ARG A 249 -7.82 -12.39 12.01
CA ARG A 249 -8.13 -13.24 13.18
C ARG A 249 -7.10 -14.33 13.42
N GLY A 250 -6.02 -14.38 12.65
CA GLY A 250 -5.00 -15.41 12.76
C GLY A 250 -5.49 -16.80 12.32
N ARG A 251 -6.63 -16.88 11.61
CA ARG A 251 -7.11 -18.13 11.03
C ARG A 251 -6.52 -18.28 9.64
N THR A 252 -5.79 -19.37 9.44
CA THR A 252 -5.21 -19.70 8.14
C THR A 252 -6.27 -20.36 7.25
N PHE A 253 -6.54 -19.72 6.11
CA PHE A 253 -7.10 -20.24 4.85
C PHE A 253 -8.27 -21.22 4.94
N ALA A 254 -9.48 -20.73 4.62
CA ALA A 254 -10.64 -21.59 4.36
C ALA A 254 -10.35 -22.52 3.17
N GLY A 255 -10.15 -23.82 3.43
CA GLY A 255 -9.79 -24.83 2.42
C GLY A 255 -8.73 -25.83 2.87
N ILE A 256 -8.07 -25.59 4.01
CA ILE A 256 -7.42 -26.67 4.77
C ILE A 256 -8.55 -27.41 5.51
N GLY A 257 -8.89 -28.61 5.03
CA GLY A 257 -9.94 -29.45 5.61
C GLY A 257 -9.82 -29.56 7.13
N ALA A 258 -10.93 -29.32 7.83
CA ALA A 258 -11.11 -29.60 9.25
C ALA A 258 -11.05 -31.13 9.55
N PRO A 259 -11.03 -31.63 10.80
CA PRO A 259 -10.71 -31.04 12.12
C PRO A 259 -9.68 -31.86 12.96
N HIS A 260 -9.29 -31.27 14.11
CA HIS A 260 -8.92 -31.88 15.39
C HIS A 260 -7.52 -32.44 15.73
N ASN A 261 -7.06 -31.94 16.89
CA ASN A 261 -6.31 -32.59 17.97
C ASN A 261 -4.82 -32.88 17.77
N ARG A 262 -3.99 -31.87 18.04
CA ARG A 262 -2.84 -31.95 18.98
C ARG A 262 -2.23 -30.56 19.18
N ILE A 263 -2.31 -30.08 20.42
CA ILE A 263 -1.29 -29.33 21.16
C ILE A 263 -0.40 -28.39 20.33
N GLY A 264 -0.61 -27.09 20.53
CA GLY A 264 0.42 -26.07 20.32
C GLY A 264 0.28 -25.28 19.03
N PHE A 265 0.26 -23.95 19.17
CA PHE A 265 0.50 -22.98 18.11
C PHE A 265 1.59 -23.45 17.13
N LEU A 266 1.33 -23.38 15.82
CA LEU A 266 2.38 -23.43 14.82
C LEU A 266 3.23 -22.17 14.98
N GLN A 267 4.41 -22.37 15.56
CA GLN A 267 5.39 -21.37 15.94
C GLN A 267 6.17 -20.92 14.69
N SER A 268 5.78 -19.83 14.03
CA SER A 268 6.52 -19.28 12.87
C SER A 268 8.00 -19.00 13.23
N GLY A 269 8.95 -19.76 12.66
CA GLY A 269 10.39 -19.50 12.76
C GLY A 269 11.30 -20.66 12.27
N HIS A 270 12.04 -20.42 11.18
CA HIS A 270 13.00 -21.23 10.37
C HIS A 270 14.20 -21.86 11.13
N PRO A 271 14.87 -22.95 10.62
CA PRO A 271 16.21 -22.89 10.07
C PRO A 271 16.53 -23.99 9.02
N GLY A 272 17.28 -23.53 8.03
CA GLY A 272 18.53 -24.16 7.60
C GLY A 272 18.43 -25.42 6.75
N GLY A 273 18.42 -25.24 5.43
CA GLY A 273 18.71 -26.27 4.42
C GLY A 273 17.61 -26.42 3.39
N GLY A 274 17.60 -25.56 2.35
CA GLY A 274 16.72 -25.65 1.17
C GLY A 274 15.21 -25.66 1.47
N ARG A 275 14.53 -24.52 1.34
CA ARG A 275 13.08 -24.35 1.62
C ARG A 275 12.66 -24.87 3.01
N ARG A 276 12.76 -24.07 4.07
CA ARG A 276 12.34 -24.49 5.42
C ARG A 276 11.67 -23.43 6.27
N ILE A 277 10.43 -23.00 5.99
CA ILE A 277 9.63 -22.42 7.08
C ILE A 277 9.66 -23.47 8.23
N PHE A 278 10.13 -23.07 9.42
CA PHE A 278 10.30 -23.84 10.68
C PHE A 278 11.64 -24.57 10.98
N ASN A 279 12.26 -24.28 12.15
CA ASN A 279 12.82 -25.17 13.23
C ASN A 279 13.50 -24.33 14.39
N ARG A 280 13.98 -25.04 15.42
CA ARG A 280 15.03 -24.65 16.38
C ARG A 280 15.99 -25.87 16.55
N PRO A 281 17.11 -25.78 17.31
CA PRO A 281 18.27 -26.70 17.22
C PRO A 281 18.10 -28.00 18.02
N HIS A 282 18.88 -29.03 17.65
CA HIS A 282 19.01 -30.29 18.41
C HIS A 282 20.46 -30.44 18.91
N GLU A 283 20.66 -30.31 20.23
CA GLU A 283 21.79 -30.92 20.95
C GLU A 283 21.41 -32.37 21.27
N GLY A 284 22.35 -33.31 21.11
CA GLY A 284 22.13 -34.70 21.53
C GLY A 284 23.13 -35.70 20.96
N HIS A 285 24.33 -35.70 21.53
CA HIS A 285 25.28 -36.82 21.54
C HIS A 285 24.59 -38.20 21.62
N ASN A 286 25.09 -39.19 20.87
CA ASN A 286 25.23 -40.55 21.39
C ASN A 286 26.30 -41.33 20.62
N GLU A 287 27.42 -41.50 21.30
CA GLU A 287 28.42 -42.52 21.01
C GLU A 287 27.79 -43.92 21.17
N ARG A 288 28.12 -44.84 20.25
CA ARG A 288 28.07 -46.27 20.53
C ARG A 288 29.36 -46.89 20.02
N GLY A 289 30.15 -47.40 20.97
CA GLY A 289 31.35 -48.20 20.73
C GLY A 289 31.05 -49.60 20.18
N PRO A 290 32.09 -50.34 19.78
CA PRO A 290 31.97 -51.62 19.08
C PRO A 290 31.71 -52.79 20.06
N ARG A 291 31.04 -53.82 19.54
CA ARG A 291 31.09 -55.19 20.07
C ARG A 291 31.79 -56.07 19.04
#